data_AF-A0A482D4J0-F1
#
_entry.id   AF-A0A482D4J0-F1
#
_cell.length_a   1.000
_cell.length_b   1.000
_cell.length_c   1.000
_cell.angle_alpha   90.00
_cell.angle_beta   90.00
_cell.angle_gamma   90.00
#
_symmetry.space_group_name_H-M   'P 1'
#
loop_
_entity.id
_entity.type
_entity.pdbx_description
1 polymer ?
#
loop_
_entity_poly.entity_id
_entity_poly.type
_entity_poly.pdbx_seq_one_letter_code
_entity_poly.pdbx_strand_id
1 'polypeptide(L)'
;MKAKMNRNKLIEVFSSNLANAVIHQILEKAIDKSEIANRYNKEVKNSWEIAKKYREKINPANENLPDKDSEEIKKKITNKVKAELKLRIDKGYENIDLSSVEKFVEKVLKETGIK
;
A
#
# COMPACT_ATOMS: atom_id res chain seq x y z
N MET A 1 10.86 -13.00 -26.19
CA MET A 1 11.17 -11.67 -25.61
C MET A 1 10.16 -11.37 -24.49
N LYS A 2 10.60 -11.11 -23.25
CA LYS A 2 9.72 -10.57 -22.21
C LYS A 2 9.46 -9.10 -22.55
N ALA A 3 8.20 -8.71 -22.76
CA ALA A 3 7.83 -7.32 -22.98
C ALA A 3 8.30 -6.48 -21.77
N LYS A 4 9.12 -5.47 -22.02
CA LYS A 4 9.55 -4.51 -20.99
C LYS A 4 8.30 -3.73 -20.56
N MET A 5 7.85 -3.91 -19.33
CA MET A 5 6.71 -3.16 -18.81
C MET A 5 7.03 -1.66 -18.82
N ASN A 6 6.07 -0.85 -19.29
CA ASN A 6 6.15 0.61 -19.22
C ASN A 6 6.22 1.06 -17.74
N ARG A 7 7.06 2.07 -17.45
CA ARG A 7 7.23 2.69 -16.12
C ARG A 7 5.89 3.00 -15.45
N ASN A 8 4.93 3.56 -16.18
CA ASN A 8 3.61 3.91 -15.63
C ASN A 8 2.88 2.66 -15.09
N LYS A 9 3.00 1.53 -15.78
CA LYS A 9 2.40 0.27 -15.34
C LYS A 9 3.12 -0.31 -14.13
N LEU A 10 4.44 -0.15 -14.06
CA LEU A 10 5.21 -0.54 -12.87
C LEU A 10 4.78 0.28 -11.64
N ILE A 11 4.65 1.60 -11.78
CA ILE A 11 4.15 2.51 -10.74
C ILE A 11 2.73 2.14 -10.31
N GLU A 12 1.85 1.82 -11.25
CA GLU A 12 0.47 1.40 -10.97
C GLU A 12 0.41 0.11 -10.14
N VAL A 13 1.17 -0.91 -10.54
CA VAL A 13 1.21 -2.20 -9.83
C VAL A 13 1.86 -2.03 -8.46
N PHE A 14 2.95 -1.27 -8.38
CA PHE A 14 3.61 -0.92 -7.12
C PHE A 14 2.63 -0.24 -6.14
N SER A 15 2.01 0.86 -6.59
CA SER A 15 1.05 1.63 -5.79
C SER A 15 -0.14 0.78 -5.34
N SER A 16 -0.63 -0.10 -6.22
CA SER A 16 -1.76 -0.99 -5.91
C SER A 16 -1.42 -2.00 -4.81
N ASN A 17 -0.23 -2.59 -4.86
CA ASN A 17 0.20 -3.53 -3.83
C ASN A 17 0.51 -2.83 -2.50
N LEU A 18 1.12 -1.64 -2.53
CA LEU A 18 1.29 -0.85 -1.30
C LEU A 18 -0.03 -0.45 -0.67
N ALA A 19 -1.01 -0.01 -1.47
CA ALA A 19 -2.34 0.31 -0.97
C ALA A 19 -2.98 -0.92 -0.29
N ASN A 20 -2.89 -2.10 -0.91
CA ASN A 20 -3.41 -3.33 -0.31
C ASN A 20 -2.71 -3.66 1.02
N ALA A 21 -1.38 -3.53 1.08
CA ALA A 21 -0.63 -3.74 2.32
C ALA A 21 -1.11 -2.80 3.44
N VAL A 22 -1.30 -1.51 3.14
CA VAL A 22 -1.80 -0.52 4.10
C VAL A 22 -3.23 -0.85 4.55
N ILE A 23 -4.13 -1.18 3.61
CA ILE A 23 -5.51 -1.58 3.92
C ILE A 23 -5.50 -2.76 4.89
N HIS A 24 -4.73 -3.81 4.58
CA HIS A 24 -4.69 -5.01 5.41
C HIS A 24 -4.06 -4.76 6.78
N GLN A 25 -3.05 -3.89 6.90
CA GLN A 25 -2.50 -3.48 8.19
C GLN A 25 -3.53 -2.75 9.06
N ILE A 26 -4.34 -1.88 8.46
CA ILE A 26 -5.38 -1.15 9.21
C ILE A 26 -6.50 -2.10 9.63
N LEU A 27 -6.92 -3.00 8.74
CA LEU A 27 -7.95 -4.00 9.05
C LEU A 27 -7.48 -5.02 10.10
N GLU A 28 -6.21 -5.44 10.05
CA GLU A 28 -5.59 -6.30 11.07
C GLU A 28 -5.69 -5.65 12.46
N LYS A 29 -5.41 -4.35 12.56
CA LYS A 29 -5.46 -3.60 13.81
C LYS A 29 -6.87 -3.29 14.31
N ALA A 30 -7.85 -3.23 13.42
CA ALA A 30 -9.24 -2.94 13.75
C ALA A 30 -10.01 -4.20 14.23
N ILE A 31 -9.44 -5.39 14.09
CA ILE A 31 -10.14 -6.66 14.32
C ILE A 31 -9.56 -7.42 15.52
N ASP A 32 -10.41 -7.65 16.52
CA ASP A 32 -10.03 -8.36 17.75
C ASP A 32 -9.99 -9.89 17.60
N LYS A 33 -10.43 -10.44 16.47
CA LYS A 33 -10.45 -11.88 16.19
C LYS A 33 -9.11 -12.32 15.59
N SER A 34 -8.32 -13.06 16.37
CA SER A 34 -6.96 -13.52 16.03
C SER A 34 -6.87 -14.27 14.68
N GLU A 35 -7.84 -15.12 14.35
CA GLU A 35 -7.86 -15.86 13.08
C GLU A 35 -7.98 -14.93 11.86
N ILE A 36 -8.81 -13.89 11.97
CA ILE A 36 -9.02 -12.91 10.92
C ILE A 36 -7.82 -11.98 10.82
N ALA A 37 -7.26 -11.56 11.96
CA ALA A 37 -6.02 -10.78 12.01
C ALA A 37 -4.85 -11.53 11.34
N ASN A 38 -4.69 -12.82 11.61
CA ASN A 38 -3.67 -13.67 10.99
C ASN A 38 -3.79 -13.75 9.47
N ARG A 39 -5.03 -13.79 8.94
CA ARG A 39 -5.26 -13.75 7.49
C ARG A 39 -4.78 -12.42 6.92
N TYR A 40 -5.14 -11.29 7.54
CA TYR A 40 -4.68 -9.98 7.09
C TYR A 40 -3.16 -9.85 7.16
N ASN A 41 -2.52 -10.36 8.21
CA ASN A 41 -1.06 -10.36 8.32
C ASN A 41 -0.38 -11.07 7.14
N LYS A 42 -0.94 -12.20 6.67
CA LYS A 42 -0.44 -12.90 5.47
C LYS A 42 -0.60 -12.04 4.21
N GLU A 43 -1.76 -11.39 4.03
CA GLU A 43 -2.00 -10.50 2.89
C GLU A 43 -1.09 -9.26 2.90
N VAL A 44 -0.79 -8.72 4.09
CA VAL A 44 0.20 -7.65 4.28
C VAL A 44 1.56 -8.10 3.74
N LYS A 45 2.07 -9.25 4.20
CA LYS A 45 3.38 -9.78 3.78
C LYS A 45 3.45 -10.02 2.28
N ASN A 46 2.45 -10.66 1.70
CA ASN A 46 2.38 -10.93 0.26
C ASN A 46 2.40 -9.63 -0.56
N SER A 47 1.53 -8.68 -0.20
CA SER A 47 1.45 -7.38 -0.88
C SER A 47 2.77 -6.61 -0.77
N TRP A 48 3.42 -6.67 0.39
CA TRP A 48 4.74 -6.08 0.62
C TRP A 48 5.85 -6.68 -0.24
N GLU A 49 5.93 -8.00 -0.33
CA GLU A 49 6.92 -8.67 -1.16
C GLU A 49 6.75 -8.31 -2.64
N ILE A 50 5.51 -8.24 -3.11
CA ILE A 50 5.22 -7.84 -4.49
C ILE A 50 5.63 -6.37 -4.68
N ALA A 51 5.24 -5.47 -3.78
CA ALA A 51 5.60 -4.06 -3.87
C ALA A 51 7.12 -3.86 -3.95
N LYS A 52 7.91 -4.51 -3.09
CA LYS A 52 9.38 -4.45 -3.13
C LYS A 52 9.94 -4.89 -4.49
N LYS A 53 9.44 -5.99 -5.05
CA LYS A 53 9.84 -6.47 -6.39
C LYS A 53 9.55 -5.47 -7.51
N TYR A 54 8.50 -4.66 -7.38
CA TYR A 54 8.19 -3.62 -8.35
C TYR A 54 8.94 -2.32 -8.11
N ARG A 55 9.22 -1.96 -6.84
CA ARG A 55 10.05 -0.80 -6.48
C ARG A 55 11.38 -0.86 -7.22
N GLU A 56 12.10 -1.98 -7.08
CA GLU A 56 13.40 -2.20 -7.74
C GLU A 56 13.35 -2.09 -9.27
N LYS A 57 12.20 -2.39 -9.89
CA LYS A 57 12.01 -2.30 -11.34
C LYS A 57 11.71 -0.88 -11.82
N ILE A 58 11.10 -0.05 -10.98
CA ILE A 58 10.81 1.36 -11.28
C ILE A 58 12.11 2.16 -11.20
N ASN A 59 12.82 1.96 -10.09
CA ASN A 59 14.11 2.57 -9.79
C ASN A 59 14.81 1.71 -8.72
N PRO A 60 16.13 1.60 -8.70
CA PRO A 60 16.83 0.94 -7.60
C PRO A 60 16.34 1.48 -6.24
N ALA A 61 16.09 0.61 -5.24
CA ALA A 61 15.50 1.06 -3.97
C ALA A 61 16.42 2.01 -3.17
N ASN A 62 17.72 1.97 -3.44
CA ASN A 62 18.73 2.88 -2.88
C ASN A 62 18.73 4.27 -3.56
N GLU A 63 17.98 4.46 -4.64
CA GLU A 63 17.86 5.73 -5.33
C GLU A 63 16.47 6.35 -5.13
N ASN A 64 16.42 7.67 -4.93
CA ASN A 64 15.15 8.38 -4.80
C ASN A 64 14.36 8.32 -6.11
N LEU A 65 13.04 8.16 -6.00
CA LEU A 65 12.16 8.40 -7.13
C LEU A 65 12.12 9.90 -7.45
N PRO A 66 11.87 10.28 -8.71
CA PRO A 66 11.53 11.66 -9.04
C PRO A 66 10.37 12.15 -8.18
N ASP A 67 10.40 13.42 -7.73
CA ASP A 67 9.39 13.97 -6.81
C ASP A 67 7.96 13.80 -7.35
N LYS A 68 7.78 14.02 -8.66
CA LYS A 68 6.51 13.81 -9.35
C LYS A 68 5.97 12.38 -9.19
N ASP A 69 6.84 11.38 -9.31
CA ASP A 69 6.44 9.96 -9.16
C ASP A 69 6.09 9.67 -7.69
N SER A 70 6.88 10.19 -6.74
CA SER A 70 6.64 10.05 -5.30
C SER A 70 5.30 10.64 -4.88
N GLU A 71 4.99 11.86 -5.34
CA GLU A 71 3.71 12.53 -5.10
C GLU A 71 2.54 11.76 -5.72
N GLU A 72 2.70 11.28 -6.95
CA GLU A 72 1.68 10.50 -7.64
C GLU A 72 1.38 9.18 -6.90
N ILE A 73 2.43 8.48 -6.45
CA ILE A 73 2.33 7.25 -5.66
C ILE A 73 1.62 7.54 -4.34
N LYS A 74 2.06 8.56 -3.59
CA LYS A 74 1.43 8.95 -2.31
C LYS A 74 -0.06 9.22 -2.48
N LYS A 75 -0.42 10.03 -3.48
CA LYS A 75 -1.82 10.36 -3.78
C LYS A 75 -2.64 9.12 -4.16
N LYS A 76 -2.10 8.25 -5.02
CA LYS A 76 -2.77 7.01 -5.44
C LYS A 76 -3.04 6.08 -4.27
N ILE A 77 -2.03 5.84 -3.42
CA ILE A 77 -2.15 4.98 -2.25
C ILE A 77 -3.19 5.54 -1.29
N THR A 78 -3.06 6.81 -0.89
CA THR A 78 -3.98 7.43 0.07
C THR A 78 -5.43 7.37 -0.41
N ASN A 79 -5.69 7.71 -1.68
CA ASN A 79 -7.04 7.68 -2.22
C ASN A 79 -7.64 6.28 -2.24
N LYS A 80 -6.86 5.28 -2.67
CA LYS A 80 -7.32 3.89 -2.72
C LYS A 80 -7.58 3.33 -1.33
N VAL A 81 -6.70 3.61 -0.36
CA VAL A 81 -6.87 3.19 1.03
C VAL A 81 -8.13 3.82 1.63
N LYS A 82 -8.30 5.15 1.52
CA LYS A 82 -9.49 5.84 2.05
C LYS A 82 -10.78 5.31 1.43
N ALA A 83 -10.79 5.08 0.12
CA ALA A 83 -11.96 4.55 -0.58
C ALA A 83 -12.33 3.13 -0.11
N GLU A 84 -11.36 2.22 -0.03
CA GLU A 84 -11.60 0.85 0.43
C GLU A 84 -12.05 0.82 1.90
N LEU A 85 -11.38 1.57 2.79
CA LEU A 85 -11.75 1.59 4.19
C LEU A 85 -13.14 2.19 4.42
N LYS A 86 -13.52 3.22 3.65
CA LYS A 86 -14.89 3.74 3.65
C LYS A 86 -15.89 2.66 3.25
N LEU A 87 -15.62 1.90 2.20
CA LEU A 87 -16.46 0.76 1.80
C LEU A 87 -16.55 -0.33 2.88
N ARG A 88 -15.53 -0.50 3.72
CA ARG A 88 -15.56 -1.44 4.86
C ARG A 88 -16.43 -0.91 5.99
N ILE A 89 -16.30 0.38 6.32
CA ILE A 89 -17.15 1.05 7.30
C ILE A 89 -18.61 0.98 6.88
N ASP A 90 -18.92 1.26 5.61
CA ASP A 90 -20.27 1.19 5.05
C ASP A 90 -20.85 -0.25 5.12
N LYS A 91 -19.98 -1.27 5.18
CA LYS A 91 -20.35 -2.69 5.36
C LYS A 91 -20.44 -3.13 6.84
N GLY A 92 -20.30 -2.20 7.78
CA GLY A 92 -20.40 -2.47 9.21
C GLY A 92 -19.10 -2.89 9.89
N TYR A 93 -17.94 -2.64 9.28
CA TYR A 93 -16.66 -2.77 10.01
C TYR A 93 -16.51 -1.62 10.99
N GLU A 94 -16.34 -1.95 12.26
CA GLU A 94 -16.12 -1.00 13.35
C GLU A 94 -14.61 -0.79 13.61
N ASN A 95 -14.27 0.22 14.42
CA ASN A 95 -12.89 0.51 14.86
C ASN A 95 -11.88 0.89 13.77
N ILE A 96 -12.34 1.32 12.59
CA ILE A 96 -11.46 1.82 11.52
C ILE A 96 -11.29 3.34 11.66
N ASP A 97 -10.07 3.80 11.98
CA ASP A 97 -9.72 5.22 12.03
C ASP A 97 -9.18 5.73 10.69
N LEU A 98 -10.01 6.44 9.92
CA LEU A 98 -9.60 7.06 8.65
C LEU A 98 -8.58 8.19 8.81
N SER A 99 -8.52 8.83 9.99
CA SER A 99 -7.56 9.91 10.25
C SER A 99 -6.12 9.38 10.36
N SER A 100 -5.96 8.10 10.71
CA SER A 100 -4.66 7.43 10.78
C SER A 100 -4.06 7.09 9.41
N VAL A 101 -4.87 7.06 8.34
CA VAL A 101 -4.46 6.57 7.02
C VAL A 101 -3.20 7.25 6.51
N GLU A 102 -3.12 8.58 6.63
CA GLU A 102 -1.96 9.34 6.13
C GLU A 102 -0.68 8.96 6.85
N LYS A 103 -0.74 8.74 8.17
CA LYS A 103 0.41 8.27 8.97
C LYS A 103 0.87 6.88 8.55
N PHE A 104 -0.06 5.96 8.26
CA PHE A 104 0.28 4.63 7.75
C PHE A 104 0.94 4.71 6.37
N VAL A 105 0.37 5.50 5.46
CA VAL A 105 0.92 5.68 4.11
C VAL A 105 2.33 6.27 4.18
N GLU A 106 2.56 7.30 4.99
CA GLU A 106 3.89 7.89 5.15
C GLU A 106 4.91 6.92 5.72
N LYS A 107 4.53 6.11 6.72
CA LYS A 107 5.39 5.07 7.27
C LYS A 107 5.80 4.06 6.19
N VAL A 108 4.83 3.58 5.42
CA VAL A 108 5.04 2.59 4.37
C VAL A 108 5.90 3.15 3.22
N LEU A 109 5.69 4.41 2.82
CA LEU A 109 6.51 5.06 1.80
C LEU A 109 7.98 5.16 2.24
N LYS A 110 8.23 5.57 3.49
CA LYS A 110 9.59 5.62 4.06
C LYS A 110 10.26 4.25 4.07
N GLU A 111 9.54 3.19 4.45
CA GLU A 111 10.04 1.81 4.42
C GLU A 111 10.39 1.32 2.99
N THR A 112 9.81 1.95 1.95
CA THR A 112 10.14 1.68 0.54
C THR A 112 11.18 2.62 -0.08
N GLY A 113 11.82 3.47 0.72
CA GLY A 113 12.80 4.45 0.23
C GLY A 113 12.16 5.52 -0.64
N ILE A 114 10.94 5.95 -0.29
CA ILE A 114 10.24 7.08 -0.89
C ILE A 114 10.08 8.15 0.20
N LYS A 115 10.46 9.39 -0.12
CA LYS A 115 10.44 10.53 0.80
C LYS A 115 9.10 11.23 0.79
#